data_AF-A0A259IAE6-F1
#
_entry.id   AF-A0A259IAE6-F1
#
_cell.length_a   1.000
_cell.length_b   1.000
_cell.length_c   1.000
_cell.angle_alpha   90.00
_cell.angle_beta   90.00
_cell.angle_gamma   90.00
#
_symmetry.space_group_name_H-M   'P 1'
#
loop_
_entity.id
_entity.type
_entity.pdbx_description
1 polymer ?
#
loop_
_entity_poly.entity_id
_entity_poly.type
_entity_poly.pdbx_seq_one_letter_code
_entity_poly.pdbx_strand_id
1 'polypeptide(L)'
;DWHALLHEHSRRGVAPADVYAHISPVVSGDEYRHWLVQEGDLDLYLVVKSNIDEGDILVDVEPTLNAMLPEGWRTHRNGNNLAFLPPWLNKRDAAQYLIENARASDDDLLVIGIGDSHSDVGFMDLCDYAMTPTTSQLWTKMKLENVWC
;
A
#
# COMPACT_ATOMS: atom_id res chain seq x y z
N ASP A 1 -12.78 8.31 15.77
CA ASP A 1 -12.84 6.88 15.42
C ASP A 1 -12.16 6.68 14.08
N TRP A 2 -11.31 5.67 13.96
CA TRP A 2 -10.49 5.42 12.77
C TRP A 2 -11.31 5.08 11.54
N HIS A 3 -12.36 4.26 11.69
CA HIS A 3 -13.22 3.87 10.57
C HIS A 3 -13.94 5.08 9.97
N ALA A 4 -14.46 5.98 10.82
CA ALA A 4 -15.09 7.22 10.37
C ALA A 4 -14.13 8.11 9.54
N LEU A 5 -12.86 8.21 9.96
CA LEU A 5 -11.83 8.93 9.20
C LEU A 5 -11.57 8.26 7.85
N LEU A 6 -11.45 6.93 7.81
CA LEU A 6 -11.28 6.20 6.56
C LEU A 6 -12.44 6.42 5.58
N HIS A 7 -13.69 6.46 6.05
CA HIS A 7 -14.83 6.81 5.21
C HIS A 7 -14.77 8.24 4.67
N GLU A 8 -14.22 9.18 5.43
CA GLU A 8 -14.02 10.55 4.93
C GLU A 8 -12.92 10.58 3.87
N HIS A 9 -11.82 9.89 4.13
CA HIS A 9 -10.68 9.77 3.21
C HIS A 9 -11.08 9.08 1.90
N SER A 10 -11.90 8.03 1.95
CA SER A 10 -12.33 7.30 0.75
C SER A 10 -13.20 8.11 -0.19
N ARG A 11 -13.88 9.16 0.31
CA ARG A 11 -14.63 10.11 -0.51
C ARG A 11 -13.72 11.05 -1.32
N ARG A 12 -12.43 11.11 -0.99
CA ARG A 12 -11.44 11.96 -1.66
C ARG A 12 -10.75 11.17 -2.78
N GLY A 13 -11.49 10.82 -3.82
CA GLY A 13 -10.93 10.16 -5.00
C GLY A 13 -11.92 9.25 -5.73
N VAL A 14 -11.39 8.48 -6.67
CA VAL A 14 -12.15 7.45 -7.38
C VAL A 14 -12.35 6.25 -6.46
N ALA A 15 -13.57 5.72 -6.41
CA ALA A 15 -13.89 4.58 -5.57
C ALA A 15 -13.18 3.32 -6.08
N PRO A 16 -12.63 2.46 -5.20
CA PRO A 16 -11.99 1.23 -5.65
C PRO A 16 -12.91 0.29 -6.43
N ALA A 17 -14.21 0.25 -6.15
CA ALA A 17 -15.18 -0.51 -6.96
C ALA A 17 -15.26 -0.03 -8.42
N ASP A 18 -15.17 1.28 -8.67
CA ASP A 18 -15.20 1.84 -10.03
C ASP A 18 -13.95 1.42 -10.81
N VAL A 19 -12.78 1.47 -10.14
CA VAL A 19 -11.52 0.98 -10.72
C VAL A 19 -11.61 -0.52 -10.95
N TYR A 20 -12.19 -1.29 -10.03
CA TYR A 20 -12.36 -2.74 -10.15
C TYR A 20 -13.14 -3.12 -11.39
N ALA A 21 -14.27 -2.47 -11.61
CA ALA A 21 -15.13 -2.72 -12.77
C ALA A 21 -14.40 -2.44 -14.09
N HIS A 22 -13.43 -1.53 -14.09
CA HIS A 22 -12.62 -1.22 -15.26
C HIS A 22 -11.51 -2.24 -15.50
N ILE A 23 -10.83 -2.71 -14.46
CA ILE A 23 -9.69 -3.64 -14.59
C ILE A 23 -10.11 -5.11 -14.71
N SER A 24 -11.22 -5.51 -14.09
CA SER A 24 -11.62 -6.92 -14.01
C SER A 24 -11.81 -7.61 -15.37
N PRO A 25 -12.27 -6.94 -16.45
CA PRO A 25 -12.36 -7.59 -17.77
C PRO A 25 -11.00 -7.96 -18.38
N VAL A 26 -9.92 -7.29 -17.99
CA VAL A 26 -8.56 -7.57 -18.49
C VAL A 26 -7.98 -8.83 -17.85
N VAL A 27 -8.40 -9.14 -16.62
CA VAL A 27 -7.93 -10.27 -15.81
C VAL A 27 -9.02 -11.30 -15.57
N SER A 28 -10.00 -11.41 -16.47
CA SER A 28 -11.14 -12.33 -16.32
C SER A 28 -10.83 -13.77 -16.73
N GLY A 29 -9.63 -14.03 -17.26
CA GLY A 29 -9.19 -15.38 -17.63
C GLY A 29 -8.90 -16.25 -16.41
N ASP A 30 -9.01 -17.57 -16.59
CA ASP A 30 -8.81 -18.56 -15.52
C ASP A 30 -7.37 -18.58 -14.97
N GLU A 31 -6.42 -17.98 -15.70
CA GLU A 31 -5.05 -17.77 -15.26
C GLU A 31 -4.93 -16.78 -14.08
N TYR A 32 -5.95 -15.96 -13.84
CA TYR A 32 -5.97 -14.98 -12.75
C TYR A 32 -7.04 -15.30 -11.72
N ARG A 33 -6.78 -14.88 -10.47
CA ARG A 33 -7.82 -14.67 -9.45
C ARG A 33 -7.70 -13.26 -8.94
N HIS A 34 -8.81 -12.55 -8.81
CA HIS A 34 -8.83 -11.15 -8.44
C HIS A 34 -10.06 -10.81 -7.60
N TRP A 35 -9.91 -9.88 -6.67
CA TRP A 35 -11.02 -9.42 -5.84
C TRP A 35 -10.77 -8.01 -5.32
N LEU A 36 -11.87 -7.36 -4.93
CA LEU A 36 -11.85 -6.15 -4.15
C LEU A 36 -11.72 -6.51 -2.67
N VAL A 37 -10.72 -5.96 -2.00
CA VAL A 37 -10.54 -6.13 -0.55
C VAL A 37 -11.43 -5.12 0.15
N GLN A 38 -12.27 -5.64 1.05
CA GLN A 38 -13.28 -4.85 1.76
C GLN A 38 -13.16 -5.09 3.27
N GLU A 39 -13.48 -4.06 4.04
CA GLU A 39 -13.70 -4.16 5.48
C GLU A 39 -15.02 -3.46 5.81
N GLY A 40 -16.02 -4.23 6.28
CA GLY A 40 -17.38 -3.71 6.45
C GLY A 40 -17.97 -3.27 5.11
N ASP A 41 -18.38 -2.01 5.03
CA ASP A 41 -18.92 -1.34 3.84
C ASP A 41 -17.85 -0.52 3.07
N LEU A 42 -16.58 -0.61 3.47
CA LEU A 42 -15.49 0.14 2.84
C LEU A 42 -14.71 -0.71 1.85
N ASP A 43 -14.67 -0.26 0.61
CA ASP A 43 -13.77 -0.78 -0.41
C ASP A 43 -12.37 -0.21 -0.21
N LEU A 44 -11.37 -1.08 0.00
CA LEU A 44 -10.02 -0.66 0.37
C LEU A 44 -9.09 -0.60 -0.84
N TYR A 45 -8.84 -1.76 -1.45
CA TYR A 45 -7.88 -1.89 -2.54
C TYR A 45 -8.19 -3.15 -3.36
N LEU A 46 -7.55 -3.27 -4.52
CA LEU A 46 -7.77 -4.41 -5.41
C LEU A 46 -6.55 -5.30 -5.40
N VAL A 47 -6.76 -6.60 -5.61
CA VAL A 47 -5.66 -7.55 -5.76
C VAL A 47 -5.91 -8.48 -6.94
N VAL A 48 -4.84 -8.77 -7.66
CA VAL A 48 -4.76 -9.76 -8.72
C VAL A 48 -3.64 -10.74 -8.36
N LYS A 49 -3.89 -12.03 -8.53
CA LYS A 49 -2.92 -13.11 -8.36
C LYS A 49 -2.98 -14.07 -9.54
N SER A 50 -1.86 -14.72 -9.83
CA SER A 50 -1.72 -15.79 -10.80
C SER A 50 -2.17 -17.13 -10.22
N ASN A 51 -2.92 -17.91 -11.00
CA ASN A 51 -3.29 -19.30 -10.74
C ASN A 51 -2.32 -20.31 -11.38
N ILE A 52 -1.42 -19.85 -12.25
CA ILE A 52 -0.60 -20.73 -13.11
C ILE A 52 0.90 -20.70 -12.76
N ASP A 53 1.34 -19.68 -12.03
CA ASP A 53 2.73 -19.47 -11.65
C ASP A 53 2.85 -18.67 -10.32
N GLU A 54 4.07 -18.34 -9.93
CA GLU A 54 4.39 -17.58 -8.72
C GLU A 54 4.33 -16.04 -8.91
N GLY A 55 3.57 -15.58 -9.91
CA GLY A 55 3.38 -14.17 -10.24
C GLY A 55 4.14 -13.69 -11.47
N ASP A 56 4.69 -14.60 -12.29
CA ASP A 56 5.44 -14.24 -13.50
C ASP A 56 4.50 -13.60 -14.54
N ILE A 57 3.33 -14.20 -14.78
CA ILE A 57 2.31 -13.60 -15.66
C ILE A 57 1.80 -12.24 -15.17
N LEU A 58 1.98 -11.91 -13.88
CA LEU A 58 1.61 -10.59 -13.36
C LEU A 58 2.55 -9.50 -13.89
N VAL A 59 3.80 -9.83 -14.22
CA VAL A 59 4.77 -8.90 -14.85
C VAL A 59 4.22 -8.37 -16.17
N ASP A 60 3.60 -9.25 -16.95
CA ASP A 60 3.15 -8.95 -18.31
C ASP A 60 1.87 -8.12 -18.32
N VAL A 61 0.95 -8.38 -17.38
CA VAL A 61 -0.33 -7.68 -17.30
C VAL A 61 -0.24 -6.35 -16.54
N GLU A 62 0.71 -6.21 -15.61
CA GLU A 62 0.87 -5.03 -14.75
C GLU A 62 0.91 -3.69 -15.53
N PRO A 63 1.69 -3.52 -16.63
CA PRO A 63 1.70 -2.28 -17.40
C PRO A 63 0.34 -1.91 -17.97
N THR A 64 -0.42 -2.89 -18.45
CA THR A 64 -1.78 -2.69 -18.98
C THR A 64 -2.71 -2.21 -17.88
N LEU A 65 -2.66 -2.84 -16.71
CA LEU A 65 -3.49 -2.45 -15.57
C LEU A 65 -3.10 -1.07 -15.04
N ASN A 66 -1.80 -0.78 -14.95
CA ASN A 66 -1.29 0.53 -14.51
C ASN A 66 -1.76 1.68 -15.40
N ALA A 67 -1.86 1.46 -16.72
CA ALA A 67 -2.36 2.46 -17.65
C ALA A 67 -3.86 2.80 -17.45
N MET A 68 -4.59 1.93 -16.75
CA MET A 68 -6.02 2.11 -16.44
C MET A 68 -6.26 2.73 -15.05
N LEU A 69 -5.20 2.90 -14.24
CA LEU A 69 -5.33 3.44 -12.89
C LEU A 69 -5.53 4.96 -12.92
N PRO A 70 -6.40 5.51 -12.06
CA PRO A 70 -6.47 6.94 -11.84
C PRO A 70 -5.17 7.52 -11.28
N GLU A 71 -4.97 8.82 -11.46
CA GLU A 71 -3.80 9.51 -10.92
C GLU A 71 -3.65 9.31 -9.39
N GLY A 72 -2.40 9.11 -8.95
CA GLY A 72 -2.05 8.94 -7.53
C GLY A 72 -2.30 7.54 -6.95
N TRP A 73 -2.97 6.65 -7.70
CA TRP A 73 -3.05 5.24 -7.32
C TRP A 73 -1.66 4.61 -7.34
N ARG A 74 -1.45 3.67 -6.41
CA ARG A 74 -0.16 2.99 -6.24
C ARG A 74 -0.30 1.53 -6.56
N THR A 75 0.71 1.01 -7.24
CA THR A 75 0.84 -0.41 -7.53
C THR A 75 1.88 -1.03 -6.62
N HIS A 76 1.50 -2.13 -5.97
CA HIS A 76 2.38 -2.90 -5.10
C HIS A 76 2.43 -4.34 -5.56
N ARG A 77 3.60 -4.78 -6.04
CA ARG A 77 3.86 -6.15 -6.44
C ARG A 77 4.81 -6.84 -5.45
N ASN A 78 4.42 -8.01 -4.96
CA ASN A 78 5.25 -8.85 -4.10
C ASN A 78 4.98 -10.34 -4.39
N GLY A 79 5.85 -10.96 -5.20
CA GLY A 79 5.65 -12.32 -5.70
C GLY A 79 4.30 -12.46 -6.41
N ASN A 80 3.53 -13.50 -6.04
CA ASN A 80 2.19 -13.76 -6.55
C ASN A 80 1.10 -12.84 -5.95
N ASN A 81 1.36 -11.53 -5.91
CA ASN A 81 0.44 -10.54 -5.39
C ASN A 81 0.66 -9.20 -6.07
N LEU A 82 -0.26 -8.80 -6.95
CA LEU A 82 -0.31 -7.48 -7.57
C LEU A 82 -1.49 -6.71 -6.99
N ALA A 83 -1.21 -5.69 -6.18
CA ALA A 83 -2.21 -4.89 -5.48
C ALA A 83 -2.24 -3.45 -5.98
N PHE A 84 -3.43 -2.87 -6.07
CA PHE A 84 -3.67 -1.50 -6.49
C PHE A 84 -4.38 -0.75 -5.38
N LEU A 85 -3.72 0.26 -4.83
CA LEU A 85 -4.18 0.99 -3.66
C LEU A 85 -4.51 2.44 -4.03
N PRO A 86 -5.65 2.98 -3.57
CA PRO A 86 -5.93 4.39 -3.74
C PRO A 86 -4.95 5.26 -2.93
N PRO A 87 -4.81 6.55 -3.27
CA PRO A 87 -3.92 7.48 -2.56
C PRO A 87 -4.22 7.56 -1.06
N TRP A 88 -5.52 7.51 -0.72
CA TRP A 88 -6.02 7.68 0.64
C TRP A 88 -5.76 6.47 1.56
N LEU A 89 -5.49 5.28 1.01
CA LEU A 89 -5.24 4.09 1.82
C LEU A 89 -3.74 3.91 2.04
N ASN A 90 -3.17 4.50 3.08
CA ASN A 90 -1.74 4.40 3.33
C ASN A 90 -1.40 4.16 4.82
N LYS A 91 -0.23 3.54 5.05
CA LYS A 91 0.27 3.23 6.41
C LYS A 91 0.57 4.49 7.23
N ARG A 92 0.93 5.59 6.57
CA ARG A 92 1.27 6.87 7.23
C ARG A 92 0.07 7.43 7.97
N ASP A 93 -1.09 7.50 7.33
CA ASP A 93 -2.31 8.06 7.93
C ASP A 93 -2.77 7.21 9.13
N ALA A 94 -2.67 5.88 9.02
CA ALA A 94 -2.96 4.97 10.12
C ALA A 94 -2.01 5.18 11.31
N ALA A 95 -0.70 5.27 11.04
CA ALA A 95 0.28 5.53 12.08
C ALA A 95 0.13 6.92 12.70
N GLN A 96 -0.18 7.94 11.90
CA GLN A 96 -0.44 9.29 12.38
C GLN A 96 -1.60 9.29 13.38
N TYR A 97 -2.73 8.67 13.03
CA TYR A 97 -3.86 8.55 13.93
C TYR A 97 -3.48 7.86 15.25
N LEU A 98 -2.69 6.79 15.20
CA LEU A 98 -2.24 6.09 16.41
C LEU A 98 -1.30 6.94 17.27
N ILE A 99 -0.34 7.62 16.64
CA ILE A 99 0.64 8.47 17.32
C ILE A 99 -0.05 9.67 17.98
N GLU A 100 -0.94 10.35 17.27
CA GLU A 100 -1.69 11.51 17.80
C GLU A 100 -2.56 11.10 18.99
N ASN A 101 -3.25 9.96 18.91
CA ASN A 101 -4.05 9.47 20.03
C ASN A 101 -3.20 9.05 21.24
N ALA A 102 -2.04 8.44 21.00
CA ALA A 102 -1.13 8.06 22.07
C ALA A 102 -0.55 9.30 22.77
N ARG A 103 -0.12 10.31 21.99
CA ARG A 103 0.42 11.57 22.50
C ARG A 103 -0.61 12.47 23.16
N ALA A 104 -1.89 12.33 22.82
CA ALA A 104 -2.96 13.03 23.54
C ALA A 104 -3.00 12.70 25.04
N SER A 105 -2.45 11.55 25.46
CA SER A 105 -2.34 11.15 26.87
C SER A 105 -0.95 11.38 27.48
N ASP A 106 0.08 11.47 26.64
CA ASP A 106 1.49 11.69 27.02
C ASP A 106 2.26 12.31 25.84
N ASP A 107 2.42 13.63 25.86
CA ASP A 107 3.04 14.37 24.74
C ASP A 107 4.51 13.99 24.52
N ASP A 108 5.20 13.55 25.58
CA ASP A 108 6.60 13.15 25.56
C ASP A 108 6.81 11.66 25.19
N LEU A 109 5.75 10.95 24.79
CA LEU A 109 5.82 9.54 24.44
C LEU A 109 6.80 9.31 23.27
N LEU A 110 7.86 8.55 23.56
CA LEU A 110 8.82 8.07 22.58
C LEU A 110 8.17 7.10 21.59
N VAL A 111 8.26 7.40 20.31
CA VAL A 111 7.77 6.56 19.22
C VAL A 111 8.93 6.10 18.34
N ILE A 112 9.04 4.79 18.17
CA ILE A 112 10.05 4.16 17.30
C ILE A 112 9.34 3.47 16.14
N GLY A 113 9.61 3.92 14.91
CA GLY A 113 9.12 3.31 13.68
C GLY A 113 10.07 2.24 13.17
N ILE A 114 9.58 1.01 12.96
CA ILE A 114 10.38 -0.10 12.44
C ILE A 114 9.76 -0.59 11.14
N GLY A 115 10.52 -0.56 10.04
CA GLY A 115 10.05 -0.99 8.72
C GLY A 115 11.19 -1.50 7.85
N ASP A 116 10.86 -2.25 6.81
CA ASP A 116 11.81 -2.92 5.92
C ASP A 116 11.59 -2.56 4.44
N SER A 117 10.43 -2.01 4.13
CA SER A 117 10.00 -1.69 2.77
C SER A 117 10.11 -0.21 2.50
N HIS A 118 10.34 0.19 1.24
CA HIS A 118 10.35 1.60 0.86
C HIS A 118 9.02 2.31 1.20
N SER A 119 7.90 1.58 1.14
CA SER A 119 6.58 2.08 1.52
C SER A 119 6.45 2.44 3.00
N ASP A 120 7.33 1.91 3.86
CA ASP A 120 7.25 2.09 5.32
C ASP A 120 7.85 3.41 5.77
N VAL A 121 8.75 3.99 4.97
CA VAL A 121 9.36 5.30 5.22
C VAL A 121 8.29 6.36 5.52
N GLY A 122 7.14 6.28 4.84
CA GLY A 122 6.04 7.20 5.06
C GLY A 122 5.54 7.23 6.50
N PHE A 123 5.41 6.10 7.21
CA PHE A 123 5.04 6.13 8.62
C PHE A 123 6.24 6.31 9.55
N MET A 124 7.42 5.78 9.17
CA MET A 124 8.63 5.89 9.97
C MET A 124 9.06 7.36 10.15
N ASP A 125 8.80 8.20 9.15
CA ASP A 125 9.03 9.64 9.17
C ASP A 125 8.13 10.42 10.17
N LEU A 126 7.08 9.78 10.70
CA LEU A 126 6.26 10.34 11.78
C LEU A 126 6.83 10.07 13.18
N CYS A 127 7.80 9.17 13.29
CA CYS A 127 8.35 8.69 14.56
C CYS A 127 9.58 9.52 14.98
N ASP A 128 9.93 9.47 16.27
CA ASP A 128 11.13 10.15 16.78
C ASP A 128 12.41 9.47 16.32
N TYR A 129 12.35 8.13 16.21
CA TYR A 129 13.41 7.31 15.64
C TYR A 129 12.84 6.34 14.61
N ALA A 130 13.67 6.03 13.62
CA ALA A 130 13.39 5.05 12.59
C ALA A 130 14.45 3.93 12.61
N MET A 131 14.02 2.68 12.52
CA MET A 131 14.88 1.50 12.46
C MET A 131 14.50 0.62 11.27
N THR A 132 15.50 0.04 10.61
CA THR A 132 15.29 -0.88 9.49
C THR A 132 16.29 -2.03 9.53
N PRO A 133 15.90 -3.28 9.21
CA PRO A 133 16.84 -4.38 9.08
C PRO A 133 17.89 -4.09 7.99
N THR A 134 19.14 -4.49 8.21
CA THR A 134 20.25 -4.22 7.26
C THR A 134 20.22 -5.11 6.02
N THR A 135 19.36 -6.14 5.99
CA THR A 135 19.11 -7.00 4.83
C THR A 135 17.83 -6.65 4.08
N SER A 136 17.17 -5.55 4.46
CA SER A 136 15.88 -5.14 3.91
C SER A 136 15.98 -4.47 2.53
N GLN A 137 14.83 -4.37 1.85
CA GLN A 137 14.69 -3.58 0.62
C GLN A 137 15.09 -2.13 0.85
N LEU A 138 14.58 -1.51 1.93
CA LEU A 138 14.86 -0.12 2.27
C LEU A 138 16.35 0.12 2.50
N TRP A 139 17.01 -0.73 3.28
CA TRP A 139 18.44 -0.60 3.55
C TRP A 139 19.29 -0.78 2.30
N THR A 140 18.94 -1.76 1.47
CA THR A 140 19.62 -2.00 0.19
C THR A 140 19.55 -0.76 -0.70
N LYS A 141 18.38 -0.11 -0.79
CA LYS A 141 18.23 1.14 -1.54
C LYS A 141 19.11 2.26 -0.98
N MET A 142 19.16 2.43 0.34
CA MET A 142 20.00 3.45 0.97
C MET A 142 21.50 3.26 0.68
N LYS A 143 21.98 2.01 0.59
CA LYS A 143 23.37 1.74 0.22
C LYS A 143 23.67 2.05 -1.25
N LEU A 144 22.75 1.71 -2.15
CA LEU A 144 22.94 1.91 -3.60
C LEU A 144 23.18 3.38 -3.96
N GLU A 145 22.56 4.30 -3.23
CA GLU A 145 22.62 5.74 -3.48
C GLU A 145 23.72 6.45 -2.66
N ASN A 146 24.54 5.71 -1.90
CA ASN A 146 25.47 6.27 -0.92
C ASN A 146 26.94 5.94 -1.24
N VAL A 147 27.72 6.97 -1.59
CA VAL A 147 29.15 6.87 -1.96
C VAL A 147 30.09 6.47 -0.81
N TRP A 148 29.58 6.45 0.42
CA TRP A 148 30.33 6.04 1.61
C TRP A 148 30.14 4.55 1.96
N CYS A 149 29.29 3.84 1.23
CA CYS A 149 28.95 2.42 1.45
C CYS A 149 29.74 1.47 0.56
#